data_AF-A0A9E8QLS4-F1
#
_entry.id   AF-A0A9E8QLS4-F1
#
_cell.length_a   1.000
_cell.length_b   1.000
_cell.length_c   1.000
_cell.angle_alpha   90.00
_cell.angle_beta   90.00
_cell.angle_gamma   90.00
#
_symmetry.space_group_name_H-M   'P 1'
#
loop_
_entity.id
_entity.type
_entity.pdbx_description
1 polymer ?
#
loop_
_entity_poly.entity_id
_entity_poly.type
_entity_poly.pdbx_seq_one_letter_code
_entity_poly.pdbx_strand_id
1 'polypeptide(L)'
;MSEGSSGLDVRAAFVEHGSSLLGFAVNALRDRALAEDCVQETFVRAWRARDSFDADRGSVRTWLFAIERRVVLDVYRARTRTPSVVPLEHAPDPVATVADPLERLGMAEGLARLSDDHRAAVVAVHLEGLSYREVSERTGVPVATLRTRVFHALRALRTHLDDQETTDD
;
A
#
# COMPACT_ATOMS: atom_id res chain seq x y z
N MET A 1 -11.70 12.30 -37.66
CA MET A 1 -11.68 11.20 -36.68
C MET A 1 -10.30 11.18 -36.03
N SER A 2 -10.26 11.49 -34.73
CA SER A 2 -9.38 10.91 -33.72
C SER A 2 -9.75 11.57 -32.40
N GLU A 3 -10.60 10.89 -31.65
CA GLU A 3 -11.01 11.23 -30.29
C GLU A 3 -9.78 11.15 -29.37
N GLY A 4 -9.52 12.22 -28.63
CA GLY A 4 -8.47 12.24 -27.62
C GLY A 4 -8.80 11.24 -26.50
N SER A 5 -7.86 10.36 -26.20
CA SER A 5 -7.94 9.46 -25.05
C SER A 5 -7.97 10.30 -23.77
N SER A 6 -9.16 10.47 -23.17
CA SER A 6 -9.36 11.21 -21.91
C SER A 6 -8.90 10.45 -20.65
N GLY A 7 -8.37 9.23 -20.81
CA GLY A 7 -7.89 8.39 -19.71
C GLY A 7 -6.40 8.54 -19.43
N LEU A 8 -5.98 8.10 -18.24
CA LEU A 8 -4.57 8.07 -17.82
C LEU A 8 -3.67 7.34 -18.85
N ASP A 9 -2.52 7.93 -19.21
CA ASP A 9 -1.47 7.23 -19.95
C ASP A 9 -0.75 6.23 -19.03
N VAL A 10 -1.20 4.98 -19.09
CA VAL A 10 -0.67 3.89 -18.28
C VAL A 10 0.76 3.53 -18.67
N ARG A 11 1.17 3.75 -19.92
CA ARG A 11 2.54 3.46 -20.36
C ARG A 11 3.50 4.45 -19.74
N ALA A 12 3.18 5.75 -19.79
CA ALA A 12 3.98 6.77 -19.12
C ALA A 12 4.06 6.50 -17.61
N ALA A 13 2.92 6.16 -16.99
CA ALA A 13 2.86 5.81 -15.58
C ALA A 13 3.71 4.58 -15.22
N PHE A 14 3.79 3.57 -16.11
CA PHE A 14 4.68 2.42 -15.93
C PHE A 14 6.16 2.81 -15.90
N VAL A 15 6.59 3.63 -16.87
CA VAL A 15 7.98 4.10 -16.93
C VAL A 15 8.34 4.91 -15.68
N GLU A 16 7.43 5.76 -15.21
CA GLU A 16 7.68 6.65 -14.09
C GLU A 16 7.62 5.95 -12.73
N HIS A 17 6.73 4.97 -12.55
CA HIS A 17 6.41 4.43 -11.22
C HIS A 17 6.71 2.94 -11.05
N GLY A 18 6.96 2.19 -12.12
CA GLY A 18 7.15 0.73 -12.07
C GLY A 18 8.27 0.29 -11.13
N SER A 19 9.41 0.99 -11.12
CA SER A 19 10.53 0.68 -10.23
C SER A 19 10.19 0.89 -8.75
N SER A 20 9.44 1.96 -8.43
CA SER A 20 8.98 2.24 -7.06
C SER A 20 7.98 1.20 -6.57
N LEU A 21 7.03 0.80 -7.42
CA LEU A 21 6.04 -0.22 -7.11
C LEU A 21 6.71 -1.58 -6.90
N LEU A 22 7.68 -1.89 -7.75
CA LEU A 22 8.46 -3.11 -7.63
C LEU A 22 9.27 -3.16 -6.33
N GLY A 23 9.97 -2.08 -5.97
CA GLY A 23 10.70 -2.00 -4.71
C GLY A 23 9.78 -2.21 -3.50
N PHE A 24 8.59 -1.63 -3.55
CA PHE A 24 7.55 -1.85 -2.53
C PHE A 24 7.10 -3.32 -2.46
N ALA A 25 6.78 -3.95 -3.58
CA ALA A 25 6.32 -5.34 -3.62
C ALA A 25 7.41 -6.33 -3.19
N VAL A 26 8.67 -6.10 -3.58
CA VAL A 26 9.82 -6.90 -3.12
C VAL A 26 9.99 -6.80 -1.60
N ASN A 27 9.86 -5.60 -1.04
CA ASN A 27 9.94 -5.41 0.41
C ASN A 27 8.81 -6.15 1.14
N ALA A 28 7.60 -6.13 0.59
CA ALA A 28 6.43 -6.77 1.18
C ALA A 28 6.44 -8.31 1.07
N LEU A 29 6.80 -8.85 -0.10
CA LEU A 29 6.66 -10.29 -0.41
C LEU A 29 7.94 -11.09 -0.22
N ARG A 30 9.10 -10.42 -0.20
CA ARG A 30 10.45 -11.04 -0.15
C ARG A 30 10.65 -12.09 -1.23
N ASP A 31 10.01 -11.89 -2.38
CA ASP A 31 10.08 -12.74 -3.56
C ASP A 31 10.03 -11.84 -4.79
N ARG A 32 11.13 -11.81 -5.56
CA ARG A 32 11.28 -10.92 -6.70
C ARG A 32 10.32 -11.29 -7.83
N ALA A 33 10.10 -12.58 -8.09
CA ALA A 33 9.24 -13.04 -9.17
C ALA A 33 7.78 -12.69 -8.86
N LEU A 34 7.30 -12.97 -7.65
CA LEU A 34 5.95 -12.57 -7.27
C LEU A 34 5.77 -11.05 -7.22
N ALA A 35 6.81 -10.31 -6.86
CA ALA A 35 6.76 -8.85 -6.92
C ALA A 35 6.60 -8.34 -8.36
N GLU A 36 7.25 -8.95 -9.35
CA GLU A 36 7.05 -8.61 -10.77
C GLU A 36 5.62 -8.91 -11.21
N ASP A 37 5.07 -10.05 -10.80
CA ASP A 37 3.69 -10.42 -11.10
C ASP A 37 2.70 -9.43 -10.48
N CYS A 38 2.97 -8.97 -9.25
CA CYS A 38 2.14 -7.96 -8.60
C CYS A 38 2.14 -6.64 -9.38
N VAL A 39 3.32 -6.16 -9.79
CA VAL A 39 3.44 -4.93 -10.58
C VAL A 39 2.73 -5.08 -11.92
N GLN A 40 2.88 -6.22 -12.60
CA GLN A 40 2.16 -6.50 -13.85
C GLN A 40 0.65 -6.45 -13.66
N GLU A 41 0.12 -7.16 -12.66
CA GLU A 41 -1.31 -7.16 -12.35
C GLU A 41 -1.81 -5.76 -11.96
N THR A 42 -1.01 -4.97 -11.23
CA THR A 42 -1.33 -3.57 -10.92
C THR A 42 -1.51 -2.74 -12.18
N PHE A 43 -0.62 -2.85 -13.16
CA PHE A 43 -0.76 -2.11 -14.42
C PHE A 43 -1.89 -2.64 -15.31
N VAL A 44 -2.20 -3.94 -15.25
CA VAL A 44 -3.41 -4.50 -15.90
C VAL A 44 -4.68 -3.91 -15.29
N ARG A 45 -4.77 -3.83 -13.95
CA ARG A 45 -5.89 -3.20 -13.24
C ARG A 45 -5.96 -1.70 -13.54
N ALA A 46 -4.83 -1.01 -13.54
CA ALA A 46 -4.74 0.40 -13.89
C ALA A 46 -5.22 0.66 -15.33
N TRP A 47 -4.82 -0.16 -16.29
CA TRP A 47 -5.29 -0.07 -17.69
C TRP A 47 -6.81 -0.20 -17.80
N ARG A 48 -7.40 -1.16 -17.07
CA ARG A 48 -8.87 -1.35 -17.05
C ARG A 48 -9.61 -0.20 -16.37
N ALA A 49 -8.98 0.48 -15.42
CA ALA A 49 -9.58 1.56 -14.64
C ALA A 49 -9.12 2.98 -15.06
N ARG A 50 -8.35 3.11 -16.15
CA ARG A 50 -7.67 4.36 -16.53
C ARG A 50 -8.60 5.55 -16.78
N ASP A 51 -9.83 5.28 -17.20
CA ASP A 51 -10.86 6.29 -17.47
C ASP A 51 -11.56 6.78 -16.18
N SER A 52 -11.34 6.08 -15.06
CA SER A 52 -11.86 6.44 -13.74
C SER A 52 -10.86 7.22 -12.88
N PHE A 53 -9.63 7.41 -13.37
CA PHE A 53 -8.64 8.22 -12.68
C PHE A 53 -9.06 9.69 -12.71
N ASP A 54 -8.94 10.34 -11.55
CA ASP A 54 -9.33 11.72 -11.34
C ASP A 54 -8.19 12.44 -10.62
N ALA A 55 -7.53 13.35 -11.35
CA ALA A 55 -6.36 14.08 -10.87
C ALA A 55 -6.69 15.02 -9.69
N ASP A 56 -7.94 15.47 -9.57
CA ASP A 56 -8.38 16.33 -8.46
C ASP A 56 -8.49 15.54 -7.14
N ARG A 57 -8.57 14.21 -7.22
CA ARG A 57 -8.70 13.31 -6.05
C ARG A 57 -7.38 12.76 -5.55
N GLY A 58 -6.29 12.90 -6.32
CA GLY A 58 -4.96 12.48 -5.91
C GLY A 58 -4.01 12.22 -7.08
N SER A 59 -2.72 12.08 -6.74
CA SER A 59 -1.68 11.80 -7.74
C SER A 59 -1.78 10.37 -8.31
N VAL A 60 -1.31 10.21 -9.56
CA VAL A 60 -1.18 8.91 -10.23
C VAL A 60 -0.40 7.92 -9.36
N ARG A 61 0.72 8.37 -8.77
CA ARG A 61 1.50 7.58 -7.81
C ARG A 61 0.64 7.04 -6.68
N THR A 62 -0.13 7.90 -6.01
CA THR A 62 -0.98 7.49 -4.88
C THR A 62 -2.02 6.45 -5.32
N TRP A 63 -2.62 6.67 -6.49
CA TRP A 63 -3.62 5.77 -7.06
C TRP A 63 -3.04 4.39 -7.41
N LEU A 64 -1.89 4.33 -8.10
CA LEU A 64 -1.21 3.08 -8.42
C LEU A 64 -0.79 2.30 -7.16
N PHE A 65 -0.23 2.99 -6.17
CA PHE A 65 0.14 2.36 -4.90
C PHE A 65 -1.08 1.85 -4.11
N ALA A 66 -2.27 2.39 -4.32
CA ALA A 66 -3.49 1.84 -3.75
C ALA A 66 -3.88 0.51 -4.43
N ILE A 67 -3.72 0.42 -5.75
CA ILE A 67 -3.94 -0.82 -6.51
C ILE A 67 -2.90 -1.88 -6.11
N GLU A 68 -1.61 -1.53 -6.10
CA GLU A 68 -0.48 -2.42 -5.78
C GLU A 68 -0.60 -3.04 -4.39
N ARG A 69 -0.93 -2.22 -3.38
CA ARG A 69 -1.13 -2.73 -2.01
C ARG A 69 -2.18 -3.82 -1.95
N ARG A 70 -3.26 -3.67 -2.71
CA ARG A 70 -4.33 -4.67 -2.76
C ARG A 70 -3.85 -5.96 -3.41
N VAL A 71 -3.16 -5.86 -4.55
CA VAL A 71 -2.59 -7.02 -5.25
C VAL A 71 -1.60 -7.77 -4.35
N VAL A 72 -0.65 -7.04 -3.75
CA VAL A 72 0.34 -7.61 -2.82
C VAL A 72 -0.33 -8.28 -1.62
N LEU A 73 -1.36 -7.67 -1.04
CA LEU A 73 -2.07 -8.24 0.09
C LEU A 73 -2.85 -9.51 -0.27
N ASP A 74 -3.46 -9.55 -1.45
CA ASP A 74 -4.14 -10.75 -1.97
C ASP A 74 -3.14 -11.91 -2.11
N VAL A 75 -1.95 -11.65 -2.68
CA VAL A 75 -0.86 -12.63 -2.81
C VAL A 75 -0.35 -13.09 -1.43
N TYR A 76 -0.14 -12.16 -0.50
CA TYR A 76 0.30 -12.47 0.86
C TYR A 76 -0.71 -13.36 1.61
N ARG A 77 -2.01 -13.07 1.49
CA ARG A 77 -3.08 -13.89 2.08
C ARG A 77 -3.19 -15.28 1.47
N ALA A 78 -2.97 -15.40 0.15
CA ALA A 78 -2.96 -16.70 -0.53
C ALA A 78 -1.80 -17.58 -0.04
N ARG A 79 -0.62 -16.98 0.18
CA ARG A 79 0.56 -17.66 0.75
C ARG A 79 0.32 -18.14 2.19
N THR A 80 -0.24 -17.30 3.05
CA THR A 80 -0.45 -17.66 4.47
C THR A 80 -1.55 -18.70 4.68
N ARG A 81 -2.51 -18.82 3.75
CA ARG A 81 -3.57 -19.85 3.78
C ARG A 81 -3.12 -21.21 3.24
N THR A 82 -2.03 -21.25 2.48
CA THR A 82 -1.48 -22.50 1.94
C THR A 82 -0.29 -22.91 2.82
N PRO A 83 -0.38 -23.96 3.66
CA PRO A 83 0.78 -24.43 4.38
C PRO A 83 1.82 -24.92 3.37
N SER A 84 2.84 -24.10 3.10
CA SER A 84 3.88 -24.48 2.16
C SER A 84 4.80 -25.49 2.84
N VAL A 85 4.79 -26.73 2.34
CA VAL A 85 5.94 -27.63 2.49
C VAL A 85 7.01 -27.05 1.56
N VAL A 86 7.87 -26.17 2.09
CA VAL A 86 9.01 -25.64 1.33
C VAL A 86 10.17 -26.60 1.53
N PRO A 87 10.72 -27.22 0.46
CA PRO A 87 12.04 -27.86 0.54
C PRO A 87 13.07 -26.81 0.98
N LEU A 88 13.92 -27.16 1.95
CA LEU A 88 14.88 -26.28 2.63
C LEU A 88 15.87 -25.53 1.69
N GLU A 89 15.94 -25.95 0.43
CA GLU A 89 16.81 -25.43 -0.62
C GLU A 89 16.32 -24.13 -1.30
N HIS A 90 15.09 -23.65 -1.00
CA HIS A 90 14.54 -22.38 -1.51
C HIS A 90 14.19 -21.38 -0.41
N ALA A 91 14.81 -21.47 0.77
CA ALA A 91 14.69 -20.42 1.76
C ALA A 91 15.26 -19.12 1.17
N PRO A 92 14.48 -18.04 1.03
CA PRO A 92 15.01 -16.77 0.56
C PRO A 92 16.13 -16.32 1.51
N ASP A 93 17.28 -15.95 0.95
CA ASP A 93 18.42 -15.43 1.69
C ASP A 93 17.98 -14.29 2.62
N PRO A 94 18.43 -14.26 3.88
CA PRO A 94 18.13 -13.17 4.80
C PRO A 94 19.02 -11.96 4.45
N VAL A 95 18.82 -11.34 3.30
CA VAL A 95 19.32 -9.97 3.08
C VAL A 95 18.30 -9.02 3.71
N ALA A 96 18.50 -8.81 5.01
CA ALA A 96 17.78 -7.90 5.85
C ALA A 96 17.88 -6.46 5.33
N THR A 97 16.77 -5.91 4.84
CA THR A 97 16.27 -4.69 5.48
C THR A 97 15.17 -5.15 6.41
N VAL A 98 15.59 -5.73 7.54
CA VAL A 98 14.77 -5.75 8.74
C VAL A 98 14.58 -4.27 9.03
N ALA A 99 13.36 -3.75 8.87
CA ALA A 99 13.03 -2.47 9.48
C ALA A 99 13.55 -2.54 10.91
N ASP A 100 14.39 -1.58 11.30
CA ASP A 100 15.09 -1.60 12.57
C ASP A 100 14.08 -2.00 13.66
N PRO A 101 14.37 -2.97 14.55
CA PRO A 101 13.50 -3.25 15.68
C PRO A 101 12.99 -1.98 16.38
N LEU A 102 13.80 -0.91 16.39
CA LEU A 102 13.44 0.42 16.85
C LEU A 102 12.37 1.11 15.98
N GLU A 103 12.53 1.11 14.65
CA GLU A 103 11.50 1.61 13.71
C GLU A 103 10.17 0.87 13.87
N ARG A 104 10.21 -0.46 14.09
CA ARG A 104 8.99 -1.26 14.31
C ARG A 104 8.31 -0.90 15.63
N LEU A 105 9.10 -0.67 16.68
CA LEU A 105 8.58 -0.25 17.98
C LEU A 105 7.96 1.16 17.89
N GLY A 106 8.67 2.11 17.28
CA GLY A 106 8.16 3.48 17.06
C GLY A 106 6.88 3.50 16.23
N MET A 107 6.76 2.63 15.21
CA MET A 107 5.52 2.50 14.45
C MET A 107 4.37 1.92 15.30
N ALA A 108 4.65 0.93 16.16
CA ALA A 108 3.65 0.35 17.05
C ALA A 108 3.17 1.36 18.11
N GLU A 109 4.07 2.14 18.69
CA GLU A 109 3.76 3.21 19.64
C GLU A 109 2.97 4.34 18.97
N GLY A 110 3.39 4.78 17.79
CA GLY A 110 2.66 5.76 16.99
C GLY A 110 1.22 5.31 16.70
N LEU A 111 1.05 4.05 16.31
CA LEU A 111 -0.28 3.48 16.10
C LEU A 111 -1.10 3.44 17.39
N ALA A 112 -0.50 3.15 18.55
CA ALA A 112 -1.19 3.14 19.84
C ALA A 112 -1.65 4.53 20.29
N ARG A 113 -0.93 5.60 19.90
CA ARG A 113 -1.27 7.00 20.23
C ARG A 113 -2.44 7.58 19.42
N LEU A 114 -2.80 6.96 18.30
CA LEU A 114 -3.99 7.37 17.54
C LEU A 114 -5.27 7.12 18.34
N SER A 115 -6.33 7.90 18.07
CA SER A 115 -7.67 7.53 18.55
C SER A 115 -8.15 6.27 17.84
N ASP A 116 -9.08 5.53 18.46
CA ASP A 116 -9.61 4.29 17.90
C ASP A 116 -10.15 4.47 16.48
N ASP A 117 -10.89 5.55 16.23
CA ASP A 117 -11.43 5.90 14.92
C ASP A 117 -10.35 6.13 13.84
N HIS A 118 -9.23 6.76 14.21
CA HIS A 118 -8.11 7.03 13.30
C HIS A 118 -7.30 5.77 13.04
N ARG A 119 -7.01 5.02 14.11
CA ARG A 119 -6.31 3.72 14.05
C ARG A 119 -7.10 2.71 13.22
N ALA A 120 -8.39 2.55 13.49
CA ALA A 120 -9.24 1.62 12.74
C ALA A 120 -9.28 1.97 11.25
N ALA A 121 -9.42 3.25 10.90
CA ALA A 121 -9.44 3.68 9.50
C ALA A 121 -8.11 3.42 8.78
N VAL A 122 -6.97 3.77 9.40
CA VAL A 122 -5.65 3.57 8.79
C VAL A 122 -5.29 2.08 8.69
N VAL A 123 -5.62 1.28 9.71
CA VAL A 123 -5.41 -0.18 9.70
C VAL A 123 -6.25 -0.83 8.60
N ALA A 124 -7.54 -0.53 8.53
CA ALA A 124 -8.43 -1.08 7.52
C ALA A 124 -7.94 -0.80 6.09
N VAL A 125 -7.49 0.43 5.82
CA VAL A 125 -7.06 0.84 4.48
C VAL A 125 -5.65 0.35 4.15
N HIS A 126 -4.69 0.49 5.07
CA HIS A 126 -3.28 0.26 4.78
C HIS A 126 -2.77 -1.13 5.17
N LEU A 127 -3.34 -1.76 6.20
CA LEU A 127 -2.94 -3.10 6.64
C LEU A 127 -3.91 -4.18 6.15
N GLU A 128 -5.22 -3.91 6.18
CA GLU A 128 -6.23 -4.85 5.68
C GLU A 128 -6.52 -4.68 4.18
N GLY A 129 -5.96 -3.65 3.54
CA GLY A 129 -6.04 -3.39 2.09
C GLY A 129 -7.45 -3.12 1.58
N LEU A 130 -8.36 -2.69 2.44
CA LEU A 130 -9.73 -2.37 2.08
C LEU A 130 -9.79 -1.01 1.40
N SER A 131 -10.61 -0.90 0.38
CA SER A 131 -10.94 0.41 -0.19
C SER A 131 -11.78 1.21 0.80
N TYR A 132 -11.72 2.54 0.71
CA TYR A 132 -12.60 3.42 1.49
C TYR A 132 -14.07 3.07 1.34
N ARG A 133 -14.48 2.58 0.15
CA ARG A 133 -15.85 2.13 -0.11
C ARG A 133 -16.20 0.89 0.69
N GLU A 134 -15.35 -0.13 0.69
CA GLU A 134 -15.57 -1.36 1.48
C GLU A 134 -15.59 -1.07 2.98
N VAL A 135 -14.73 -0.17 3.47
CA VAL A 135 -14.75 0.26 4.87
C VAL A 135 -16.05 1.02 5.17
N SER A 136 -16.50 1.89 4.26
CA SER A 136 -17.75 2.63 4.39
C SER A 136 -18.95 1.69 4.45
N GLU A 137 -19.01 0.69 3.56
CA GLU A 137 -20.06 -0.32 3.50
C GLU A 137 -20.09 -1.19 4.75
N ARG A 138 -18.92 -1.52 5.33
CA ARG A 138 -18.82 -2.32 6.57
C ARG A 138 -19.16 -1.55 7.85
N THR A 139 -18.87 -0.25 7.89
CA THR A 139 -18.94 0.55 9.14
C THR A 139 -20.06 1.56 9.17
N GLY A 140 -20.68 1.86 8.02
CA GLY A 140 -21.64 2.96 7.86
C GLY A 140 -21.00 4.36 7.86
N VAL A 141 -19.69 4.47 8.05
CA VAL A 141 -18.98 5.76 8.06
C VAL A 141 -18.82 6.28 6.63
N PRO A 142 -19.14 7.55 6.32
CA PRO A 142 -18.98 8.08 4.97
C PRO A 142 -17.54 8.03 4.45
N VAL A 143 -17.37 7.73 3.15
CA VAL A 143 -16.05 7.70 2.48
C VAL A 143 -15.26 9.00 2.70
N ALA A 144 -15.91 10.16 2.69
CA ALA A 144 -15.27 11.45 2.94
C ALA A 144 -14.66 11.50 4.35
N THR A 145 -15.39 11.03 5.36
CA THR A 145 -14.92 10.95 6.75
C THR A 145 -13.78 9.94 6.91
N LEU A 146 -13.84 8.81 6.22
CA LEU A 146 -12.75 7.83 6.25
C LEU A 146 -11.46 8.40 5.64
N ARG A 147 -11.57 9.16 4.54
CA ARG A 147 -10.42 9.85 3.95
C ARG A 147 -9.79 10.85 4.91
N THR A 148 -10.60 11.69 5.55
CA THR A 148 -10.06 12.67 6.52
C THR A 148 -9.44 11.97 7.72
N ARG A 149 -10.05 10.89 8.24
CA ARG A 149 -9.47 10.07 9.31
C ARG A 149 -8.11 9.48 8.90
N VAL A 150 -8.03 8.82 7.75
CA VAL A 150 -6.74 8.27 7.27
C VAL A 150 -5.70 9.37 7.08
N PHE A 151 -6.08 10.50 6.51
CA PHE A 151 -5.17 11.64 6.35
C PHE A 151 -4.59 12.13 7.69
N HIS A 152 -5.44 12.36 8.69
CA HIS A 152 -4.99 12.81 10.01
C HIS A 152 -4.19 11.74 10.75
N ALA A 153 -4.55 10.47 10.61
CA ALA A 153 -3.81 9.35 11.17
C ALA A 153 -2.38 9.29 10.61
N LEU A 154 -2.22 9.33 9.29
CA LEU A 154 -0.91 9.30 8.64
C LEU A 154 -0.06 10.52 8.98
N ARG A 155 -0.69 11.70 9.12
CA ARG A 155 0.01 12.92 9.55
C ARG A 155 0.54 12.78 10.98
N ALA A 156 -0.29 12.28 11.90
CA ALA A 156 0.10 12.08 13.29
C ALA A 156 1.20 11.02 13.42
N LEU A 157 1.13 9.93 12.65
CA LEU A 157 2.19 8.91 12.61
C LEU A 157 3.51 9.48 12.12
N ARG A 158 3.49 10.31 11.06
CA ARG A 158 4.70 10.95 10.54
C ARG A 158 5.35 11.84 11.60
N THR A 159 4.57 12.75 12.19
CA THR A 159 5.08 13.64 13.25
C THR A 159 5.69 12.85 14.41
N HIS A 160 5.06 11.74 14.82
CA HIS A 160 5.62 10.90 15.87
C HIS A 160 6.98 10.29 15.49
N LEU A 161 7.11 9.77 14.26
CA LEU A 161 8.37 9.18 13.80
C LEU A 161 9.48 10.24 13.66
N ASP A 162 9.15 11.42 13.11
CA ASP A 162 10.09 12.55 13.01
C ASP A 162 10.60 13.00 14.41
N ASP A 163 9.70 13.05 15.41
CA ASP A 163 10.07 13.40 16.79
C ASP A 163 10.99 12.35 17.45
N GLN A 164 10.84 11.07 17.10
CA GLN A 164 11.74 10.01 17.58
C GLN A 164 13.13 10.13 16.95
N GLU A 165 13.21 10.42 15.66
CA GLU A 165 14.51 10.64 14.98
C GLU A 165 15.27 11.85 15.55
N THR A 166 14.55 12.88 16.00
CA THR A 166 15.17 14.09 16.58
C THR A 166 15.64 13.88 18.03
N THR A 167 15.17 12.84 18.71
CA THR A 167 15.54 12.56 20.12
C THR A 167 16.81 11.71 20.21
N ASP A 168 17.22 11.06 19.12
CA ASP A 168 18.39 10.17 19.04
C ASP A 168 19.69 10.86 18.54
N ASP A 169 19.69 12.20 18.41
CA ASP A 169 20.85 13.05 18.00
C ASP A 169 21.29 13.99 19.16
#